data_AF-D6PLX8-F1
#
_entry.id   AF-D6PLX8-F1
#
_cell.length_a   1.000
_cell.length_b   1.000
_cell.length_c   1.000
_cell.angle_alpha   90.00
_cell.angle_beta   90.00
_cell.angle_gamma   90.00
#
_symmetry.space_group_name_H-M   'P 1'
#
loop_
_entity.id
_entity.type
_entity.pdbx_description
1 polymer ?
#
loop_
_entity_poly.entity_id
_entity_poly.type
_entity_poly.pdbx_seq_one_letter_code
_entity_poly.pdbx_strand_id
1 'polypeptide(L)'
;PSLRDAKKDAYWAHHDLFLLAYALWPTGFFRLSLPDEEDMEWFEANYPGWDAHYGKILREWKALGCEDPKSGFLPIQWLVQNGHQVYVDRVSQVPFCPTLAKCSGSLRVHEFNGQKH
;
A
#
# COMPACT_ATOMS: atom_id res chain seq x y z
N PRO A 1 2.95 10.87 -19.50
CA PRO A 1 1.59 10.87 -18.90
C PRO A 1 0.80 12.11 -19.36
N SER A 2 -0.47 11.91 -19.71
CA SER A 2 -1.44 12.97 -20.00
C SER A 2 -2.28 13.33 -18.76
N LEU A 3 -3.05 14.42 -18.81
CA LEU A 3 -4.03 14.75 -17.77
C LEU A 3 -5.08 13.64 -17.57
N ARG A 4 -5.43 12.92 -18.65
CA ARG A 4 -6.36 11.79 -18.58
C ARG A 4 -5.76 10.61 -17.82
N ASP A 5 -4.48 10.33 -18.04
CA ASP A 5 -3.78 9.25 -17.32
C ASP A 5 -3.72 9.57 -15.81
N ALA A 6 -3.38 10.82 -15.48
CA ALA A 6 -3.36 11.28 -14.08
C ALA A 6 -4.74 11.13 -13.40
N LYS A 7 -5.83 11.48 -14.10
CA LYS A 7 -7.19 11.31 -13.57
C LYS A 7 -7.56 9.83 -13.34
N LYS A 8 -7.10 8.93 -14.22
CA LYS A 8 -7.34 7.50 -14.10
C LYS A 8 -6.60 6.92 -12.88
N ASP A 9 -5.35 7.31 -12.67
CA ASP A 9 -4.54 6.85 -11.53
C ASP A 9 -5.04 7.38 -10.18
N ALA A 10 -5.57 8.60 -10.16
CA ALA A 10 -5.95 9.29 -8.92
C ALA A 10 -7.00 8.56 -8.08
N TYR A 11 -7.82 7.69 -8.68
CA TYR A 11 -8.96 7.09 -7.98
C TYR A 11 -8.53 6.18 -6.82
N TRP A 12 -7.54 5.31 -7.03
CA TRP A 12 -7.10 4.34 -6.01
C TRP A 12 -5.72 4.64 -5.40
N ALA A 13 -4.91 5.50 -6.04
CA ALA A 13 -3.49 5.66 -5.70
C ALA A 13 -3.22 6.01 -4.22
N HIS A 14 -4.12 6.74 -3.56
CA HIS A 14 -3.95 7.10 -2.16
C HIS A 14 -4.23 5.93 -1.19
N HIS A 15 -5.13 5.01 -1.55
CA HIS A 15 -5.36 3.79 -0.79
C HIS A 15 -4.22 2.78 -0.99
N ASP A 16 -3.72 2.66 -2.22
CA ASP A 16 -2.51 1.89 -2.53
C ASP A 16 -1.32 2.38 -1.68
N LEU A 17 -1.15 3.70 -1.58
CA LEU A 17 -0.06 4.31 -0.82
C LEU A 17 -0.22 4.12 0.69
N PHE A 18 -1.45 4.19 1.22
CA PHE A 18 -1.67 3.98 2.66
C PHE A 18 -1.30 2.58 3.11
N LEU A 19 -1.55 1.53 2.30
CA LEU A 19 -1.09 0.17 2.61
C LEU A 19 0.43 0.14 2.83
N LEU A 20 1.19 0.81 1.96
CA LEU A 20 2.66 0.83 2.06
C LEU A 20 3.14 1.70 3.23
N ALA A 21 2.49 2.85 3.44
CA ALA A 21 2.79 3.73 4.55
C ALA A 21 2.55 3.04 5.91
N TYR A 22 1.43 2.31 6.05
CA TYR A 22 1.13 1.56 7.26
C TYR A 22 2.06 0.35 7.41
N ALA A 23 2.39 -0.38 6.33
CA ALA A 23 3.34 -1.49 6.40
C ALA A 23 4.75 -1.07 6.84
N LEU A 24 5.15 0.15 6.48
CA LEU A 24 6.43 0.76 6.83
C LEU A 24 6.32 1.76 7.99
N TRP A 25 5.27 1.69 8.81
CA TRP A 25 5.05 2.66 9.89
C TRP A 25 6.27 2.93 10.81
N PRO A 26 7.19 1.97 11.10
CA PRO A 26 8.36 2.24 11.93
C PRO A 26 9.38 3.20 11.30
N THR A 27 9.30 3.48 9.99
CA THR A 27 10.18 4.44 9.32
C THR A 27 9.68 5.87 9.40
N GLY A 28 8.44 6.08 9.88
CA GLY A 28 7.85 7.41 10.05
C GLY A 28 8.29 8.10 11.35
N PHE A 29 7.94 9.37 11.47
CA PHE A 29 8.10 10.19 12.68
C PHE A 29 6.75 10.65 13.24
N PHE A 30 5.68 9.94 12.88
CA PHE A 30 4.30 10.18 13.27
C PHE A 30 3.63 8.86 13.64
N ARG A 31 2.53 8.92 14.39
CA ARG A 31 1.73 7.75 14.77
C ARG A 31 0.63 7.53 13.74
N LEU A 32 0.40 6.28 13.37
CA LEU A 32 -0.68 5.85 12.48
C LEU A 32 -1.72 5.06 13.28
N SER A 33 -2.94 5.01 12.75
CA SER A 33 -4.03 4.15 13.21
C SER A 33 -4.61 3.40 12.03
N LEU A 34 -5.05 2.16 12.26
CA LEU A 34 -5.95 1.52 11.31
C LEU A 34 -7.31 2.23 11.30
N PRO A 35 -8.03 2.23 10.17
CA PRO A 35 -9.43 2.63 10.16
C PRO A 35 -10.23 1.73 11.11
N ASP A 36 -11.17 2.33 11.84
CA ASP A 36 -12.15 1.58 12.62
C ASP A 36 -13.34 1.13 11.76
N GLU A 37 -14.37 0.53 12.37
CA GLU A 37 -15.53 0.03 11.62
C GLU A 37 -16.33 1.16 10.95
N GLU A 38 -16.45 2.33 11.59
CA GLU A 38 -17.13 3.49 11.00
C GLU A 38 -16.34 4.03 9.80
N ASP A 39 -15.02 4.12 9.93
CA ASP A 39 -14.12 4.49 8.83
C ASP A 39 -14.24 3.48 7.67
N MET A 40 -14.25 2.17 7.96
CA MET A 40 -14.35 1.12 6.93
C MET A 40 -15.69 1.16 6.20
N GLU A 41 -16.81 1.36 6.92
CA GLU A 41 -18.13 1.56 6.31
C GLU A 41 -18.15 2.80 5.41
N TRP A 42 -17.55 3.90 5.87
CA TRP A 42 -17.43 5.12 5.07
C TRP A 42 -16.57 4.89 3.81
N PHE A 43 -15.45 4.19 3.92
CA PHE A 43 -14.60 3.89 2.77
C PHE A 43 -15.32 3.04 1.73
N GLU A 44 -16.04 1.99 2.14
CA GLU A 44 -16.79 1.15 1.20
C GLU A 44 -17.93 1.93 0.52
N ALA A 45 -18.62 2.81 1.26
CA ALA A 45 -19.69 3.64 0.69
C ALA A 45 -19.18 4.63 -0.38
N ASN A 46 -17.96 5.16 -0.22
CA ASN A 46 -17.38 6.16 -1.13
C ASN A 46 -16.49 5.54 -2.22
N TYR A 47 -15.94 4.36 -1.95
CA TYR A 47 -15.05 3.62 -2.84
C TYR A 47 -15.48 2.16 -2.92
N PRO A 48 -16.61 1.83 -3.58
CA PRO A 48 -17.12 0.46 -3.63
C PRO A 48 -16.06 -0.56 -4.09
N GLY A 49 -15.91 -1.63 -3.32
CA GLY A 49 -14.82 -2.60 -3.46
C GLY A 49 -13.52 -2.22 -2.75
N TRP A 50 -13.57 -1.29 -1.79
CA TRP A 50 -12.47 -0.98 -0.89
C TRP A 50 -12.34 -2.05 0.18
N ASP A 51 -13.44 -2.47 0.81
CA ASP A 51 -13.40 -3.42 1.93
C ASP A 51 -12.97 -4.82 1.48
N ALA A 52 -13.45 -5.25 0.30
CA ALA A 52 -13.07 -6.53 -0.29
C ALA A 52 -11.55 -6.66 -0.59
N HIS A 53 -10.82 -5.55 -0.60
CA HIS A 53 -9.38 -5.49 -0.87
C HIS A 53 -8.60 -4.94 0.32
N TYR A 54 -8.65 -3.63 0.56
CA TYR A 54 -7.88 -2.95 1.61
C TYR A 54 -8.40 -3.31 2.99
N GLY A 55 -9.72 -3.22 3.21
CA GLY A 55 -10.33 -3.53 4.51
C GLY A 55 -10.00 -4.96 4.98
N LYS A 56 -10.08 -5.93 4.06
CA LYS A 56 -9.66 -7.32 4.32
C LYS A 56 -8.19 -7.42 4.76
N ILE A 57 -7.26 -6.79 4.05
CA ILE A 57 -5.82 -6.80 4.38
C ILE A 57 -5.59 -6.16 5.76
N LEU A 58 -6.18 -5.00 6.02
CA LEU A 58 -5.99 -4.25 7.26
C LEU A 58 -6.57 -5.01 8.46
N ARG A 59 -7.71 -5.68 8.31
CA ARG A 59 -8.27 -6.58 9.34
C ARG A 59 -7.39 -7.78 9.61
N GLU A 60 -6.77 -8.37 8.58
CA GLU A 60 -5.80 -9.45 8.75
C GLU A 60 -4.57 -8.97 9.53
N TRP A 61 -4.01 -7.81 9.19
CA TRP A 61 -2.88 -7.23 9.92
C TRP A 61 -3.21 -6.93 11.38
N LYS A 62 -4.43 -6.43 11.64
CA LYS A 62 -4.94 -6.22 13.00
C LYS A 62 -5.02 -7.54 13.78
N ALA A 63 -5.54 -8.59 13.16
CA ALA A 63 -5.65 -9.93 13.76
C ALA A 63 -4.26 -10.56 14.05
N LEU A 64 -3.25 -10.23 13.24
CA LEU A 64 -1.85 -10.60 13.47
C LEU A 64 -1.15 -9.73 14.53
N GLY A 65 -1.82 -8.70 15.06
CA GLY A 65 -1.32 -7.87 16.16
C GLY A 65 -0.36 -6.76 15.72
N CYS A 66 -0.57 -6.13 14.55
CA CYS A 66 0.32 -5.07 14.06
C CYS A 66 0.42 -3.83 14.96
N GLU A 67 -0.55 -3.64 15.86
CA GLU A 67 -0.57 -2.54 16.86
C GLU A 67 -0.11 -3.00 18.25
N ASP A 68 0.06 -4.31 18.47
CA ASP A 68 0.58 -4.86 19.74
C ASP A 68 2.11 -4.97 19.69
N PRO A 69 2.86 -4.20 20.50
CA PRO A 69 4.32 -4.26 20.51
C PRO A 69 4.89 -5.63 20.92
N LYS A 70 4.08 -6.54 21.49
CA LYS A 70 4.50 -7.90 21.87
C LYS A 70 4.29 -8.93 20.76
N SER A 71 3.61 -8.59 19.67
CA SER A 71 3.29 -9.55 18.60
C SER A 71 4.52 -9.99 17.80
N GLY A 72 5.56 -9.15 17.73
CA GLY A 72 6.71 -9.35 16.85
C GLY A 72 6.36 -9.24 15.36
N PHE A 73 5.16 -8.75 15.04
CA PHE A 73 4.64 -8.63 13.68
C PHE A 73 4.74 -7.19 13.16
N LEU A 74 5.31 -7.04 11.97
CA LEU A 74 5.22 -5.82 11.17
C LEU A 74 4.62 -6.14 9.80
N PRO A 75 3.70 -5.33 9.27
CA PRO A 75 3.04 -5.69 8.02
C PRO A 75 3.96 -5.76 6.79
N ILE A 76 5.14 -5.11 6.82
CA ILE A 76 6.16 -5.31 5.79
C ILE A 76 6.60 -6.79 5.67
N GLN A 77 6.61 -7.53 6.78
CA GLN A 77 6.93 -8.97 6.77
C GLN A 77 5.84 -9.76 6.03
N TRP A 78 4.57 -9.42 6.26
CA TRP A 78 3.43 -10.02 5.57
C TRP A 78 3.52 -9.79 4.06
N LEU A 79 3.88 -8.57 3.63
CA LEU A 79 4.08 -8.26 2.21
C LEU A 79 5.16 -9.16 1.60
N VAL A 80 6.33 -9.27 2.24
CA VAL A 80 7.44 -10.12 1.76
C VAL A 80 7.04 -11.60 1.71
N GLN A 81 6.40 -12.11 2.76
CA GLN A 81 5.99 -13.51 2.87
C GLN A 81 4.95 -13.91 1.82
N ASN A 82 4.08 -12.99 1.42
CA ASN A 82 3.05 -13.23 0.41
C ASN A 82 3.48 -12.84 -1.02
N GLY A 83 4.76 -12.51 -1.23
CA GLY A 83 5.28 -12.17 -2.57
C GLY A 83 4.89 -10.78 -3.07
N HIS A 84 4.44 -9.89 -2.17
CA HIS A 84 4.13 -8.50 -2.47
C HIS A 84 5.37 -7.61 -2.32
N GLN A 85 6.22 -7.61 -3.35
CA GLN A 85 7.42 -6.78 -3.35
C GLN A 85 7.07 -5.30 -3.51
N VAL A 86 7.70 -4.47 -2.67
CA VAL A 86 7.63 -3.01 -2.75
C VAL A 86 8.83 -2.49 -3.55
N TYR A 87 8.56 -1.71 -4.57
CA TYR A 87 9.54 -1.01 -5.39
C TYR A 87 9.51 0.48 -5.08
N VAL A 88 10.59 1.19 -5.40
CA VAL A 88 10.65 2.65 -5.35
C VAL A 88 10.95 3.14 -6.76
N ASP A 89 10.08 3.98 -7.31
CA ASP A 89 10.32 4.57 -8.62
C ASP A 89 11.60 5.40 -8.60
N ARG A 90 12.51 5.10 -9.53
CA ARG A 90 13.78 5.81 -9.70
C ARG A 90 13.60 7.31 -9.92
N VAL A 91 12.48 7.74 -10.50
CA VAL A 91 12.24 9.16 -10.85
C VAL A 91 11.52 9.88 -9.71
N SER A 92 10.29 9.47 -9.39
CA SER A 92 9.42 10.18 -8.44
C SER A 92 9.67 9.84 -6.98
N GLN A 93 10.39 8.76 -6.69
CA GLN A 93 10.60 8.19 -5.35
C GLN A 93 9.31 7.69 -4.66
N VAL A 94 8.18 7.63 -5.38
CA VAL A 94 6.93 7.10 -4.84
C VAL A 94 7.08 5.57 -4.71
N PRO A 95 6.75 4.99 -3.54
CA PRO A 95 6.76 3.55 -3.37
C PRO A 95 5.58 2.92 -4.11
N PHE A 96 5.79 1.73 -4.66
CA PHE A 96 4.80 1.04 -5.49
C PHE A 96 4.84 -0.47 -5.28
N CYS A 97 3.68 -1.09 -5.09
CA CYS A 97 3.52 -2.54 -4.97
C CYS A 97 2.61 -3.07 -6.09
N PRO A 98 3.17 -3.54 -7.22
CA PRO A 98 2.39 -3.85 -8.43
C PRO A 98 1.37 -4.98 -8.24
N THR A 99 1.60 -5.90 -7.30
CA THR A 99 0.71 -7.06 -7.09
C THR A 99 -0.49 -6.74 -6.20
N LEU A 100 -0.52 -5.58 -5.53
CA LEU A 100 -1.63 -5.13 -4.70
C LEU A 100 -2.28 -3.83 -5.19
N ALA A 101 -1.60 -3.07 -6.05
CA ALA A 101 -2.07 -1.78 -6.50
C ALA A 101 -3.34 -1.89 -7.36
N LYS A 102 -4.32 -1.02 -7.08
CA LYS A 102 -5.52 -0.84 -7.92
C LYS A 102 -5.39 0.36 -8.87
N CYS A 103 -4.39 1.23 -8.70
CA CYS A 103 -4.04 2.26 -9.69
C CYS A 103 -3.46 1.67 -10.99
N SER A 104 -3.30 2.48 -12.04
CA SER A 104 -2.86 1.99 -13.36
C SER A 104 -1.35 2.03 -13.59
N GLY A 105 -0.57 2.24 -12.53
CA GLY A 105 0.89 2.12 -12.54
C GLY A 105 1.35 0.73 -13.02
N SER A 106 2.50 0.67 -13.67
CA SER A 106 3.10 -0.59 -14.12
C SER A 106 4.59 -0.63 -13.81
N LEU A 107 5.07 -1.79 -13.36
CA LEU A 107 6.49 -2.00 -13.07
C LEU A 107 7.28 -2.17 -14.37
N ARG A 108 8.40 -1.46 -14.48
CA ARG A 108 9.41 -1.67 -15.52
C ARG A 108 10.76 -1.72 -14.80
N VAL A 109 11.51 -2.78 -15.04
CA VAL A 109 12.87 -2.92 -14.49
C VAL A 109 13.82 -2.94 -15.66
N HIS A 110 14.69 -1.95 -15.74
CA HIS A 110 15.74 -1.88 -16.76
C HIS A 110 17.11 -1.99 -16.10
N GLU A 111 18.06 -2.59 -16.80
CA GLU A 111 19.47 -2.56 -16.40
C GLU A 111 20.25 -1.67 -17.36
N PHE A 112 20.95 -0.68 -16.81
CA PHE A 112 21.83 0.21 -17.57
C PHE A 112 23.17 0.32 -16.85
N ASN A 113 24.25 0.00 -17.57
CA ASN A 113 25.61 0.02 -17.02
C ASN A 113 25.77 -0.79 -15.72
N GLY A 114 25.17 -1.99 -15.66
CA GLY A 114 25.23 -2.88 -14.49
C GLY A 114 24.35 -2.46 -13.30
N GLN A 115 23.56 -1.38 -13.43
CA GLN A 115 22.67 -0.89 -12.38
C GLN A 115 21.21 -1.10 -12.79
N LYS A 116 20.43 -1.69 -11.88
CA LYS A 116 18.98 -1.82 -12.03
C LYS A 116 18.26 -0.53 -11.62
N HIS A 117 17.25 -0.18 -12.41
CA HIS A 117 16.32 0.92 -12.20
C HIS A 117 14.90 0.41 -12.33
#